data_AF-A0A6B2E0R8-F1
#
_entry.id   AF-A0A6B2E0R8-F1
#
_cell.length_a   1.000
_cell.length_b   1.000
_cell.length_c   1.000
_cell.angle_alpha   90.00
_cell.angle_beta   90.00
_cell.angle_gamma   90.00
#
_symmetry.space_group_name_H-M   'P 1'
#
loop_
_entity.id
_entity.type
_entity.pdbx_description
1 polymer ?
#
loop_
_entity_poly.entity_id
_entity_poly.type
_entity_poly.pdbx_seq_one_letter_code
_entity_poly.pdbx_strand_id
1 'polypeptide(L)'
;MDDPAVDDELWAEFHHVVNMTSRELADWLRTRDASPETEPLPDRAGPPTGHQVLAILRKRKSDVDRADADVMRKVIDRVRAQRRADLEPTAGEEHWRHRLMSIGHDPLKPA
;
A
#
# COMPACT_ATOMS: atom_id res chain seq x y z
N MET A 1 15.78 -26.09 8.69
CA MET A 1 14.96 -25.66 7.56
C MET A 1 14.22 -24.44 8.06
N ASP A 2 14.78 -23.26 7.81
CA ASP A 2 14.09 -22.00 8.07
C ASP A 2 12.92 -21.93 7.08
N ASP A 3 11.71 -22.06 7.62
CA ASP A 3 10.51 -21.80 6.84
C ASP A 3 10.57 -20.34 6.37
N PRO A 4 10.47 -20.06 5.06
CA PRO A 4 10.56 -18.70 4.58
C PRO A 4 9.46 -17.88 5.25
N ALA A 5 9.81 -16.70 5.79
CA ALA A 5 8.82 -15.83 6.44
C ALA A 5 7.71 -15.37 5.47
N VAL A 6 7.93 -15.52 4.15
CA VAL A 6 7.01 -15.17 3.09
C VAL A 6 6.94 -16.29 2.02
N ASP A 7 5.74 -16.77 1.76
CA ASP A 7 5.47 -17.73 0.69
C ASP A 7 5.39 -17.06 -0.68
N ASP A 8 5.53 -17.85 -1.76
CA ASP A 8 5.39 -17.35 -3.15
C ASP A 8 4.03 -16.71 -3.41
N GLU A 9 2.97 -17.24 -2.82
CA GLU A 9 1.61 -16.72 -2.97
C GLU A 9 1.48 -15.30 -2.37
N LEU A 10 1.94 -15.11 -1.14
CA LEU A 10 1.90 -13.80 -0.47
C LEU A 10 2.76 -12.78 -1.20
N TRP A 11 3.93 -13.18 -1.68
CA TRP A 11 4.82 -12.33 -2.48
C TRP A 11 4.18 -11.90 -3.80
N ALA A 12 3.66 -12.85 -4.57
CA ALA A 12 3.01 -12.58 -5.84
C ALA A 12 1.76 -11.71 -5.66
N GLU A 13 0.94 -12.01 -4.65
CA GLU A 13 -0.27 -11.24 -4.38
C GLU A 13 0.04 -9.81 -3.96
N PHE A 14 1.02 -9.60 -3.07
CA PHE A 14 1.43 -8.26 -2.68
C PHE A 14 1.86 -7.43 -3.88
N HIS A 15 2.69 -7.99 -4.76
CA HIS A 15 3.11 -7.32 -5.99
C HIS A 15 2.01 -7.15 -7.03
N HIS A 16 0.93 -7.94 -6.96
CA HIS A 16 -0.26 -7.74 -7.76
C HIS A 16 -1.10 -6.56 -7.26
N VAL A 17 -1.31 -6.44 -5.94
CA VAL A 17 -2.10 -5.32 -5.38
C VAL A 17 -1.30 -4.02 -5.33
N VAL A 18 0.01 -4.06 -5.07
CA VAL A 18 0.88 -2.87 -5.08
C VAL A 18 1.37 -2.62 -6.50
N ASN A 19 0.56 -1.90 -7.27
CA ASN A 19 0.80 -1.60 -8.69
C ASN A 19 1.59 -0.29 -8.93
N MET A 20 1.94 0.43 -7.86
CA MET A 20 2.87 1.55 -7.93
C MET A 20 4.30 1.07 -7.73
N THR A 21 5.21 1.58 -8.54
CA THR A 21 6.64 1.36 -8.35
C THR A 21 7.13 2.03 -7.07
N SER A 22 8.27 1.57 -6.55
CA SER A 22 8.93 2.20 -5.40
C SER A 22 9.23 3.69 -5.62
N ARG A 23 9.46 4.10 -6.89
CA ARG A 23 9.71 5.49 -7.24
C ARG A 23 8.42 6.31 -7.15
N GLU A 24 7.35 5.85 -7.78
CA GLU A 24 6.05 6.53 -7.76
C GLU A 24 5.52 6.67 -6.33
N LEU A 25 5.63 5.61 -5.51
CA LEU A 25 5.22 5.66 -4.11
C LEU A 25 6.09 6.65 -3.30
N ALA A 26 7.41 6.67 -3.52
CA ALA A 26 8.29 7.60 -2.82
C ALA A 26 7.98 9.07 -3.17
N ASP A 27 7.74 9.38 -4.44
CA ASP A 27 7.38 10.74 -4.88
C ASP A 27 5.99 11.15 -4.37
N TRP A 28 5.04 10.21 -4.33
CA TRP A 28 3.71 10.41 -3.73
C TRP A 28 3.80 10.77 -2.24
N LEU A 29 4.50 9.94 -1.45
CA LEU A 29 4.64 10.16 0.00
C LEU A 29 5.31 11.51 0.29
N ARG A 30 6.38 11.86 -0.43
CA ARG A 30 7.05 13.15 -0.30
C ARG A 30 6.11 14.34 -0.52
N THR A 31 5.24 14.25 -1.53
CA THR A 31 4.29 15.31 -1.87
C THR A 31 3.21 15.44 -0.80
N ARG A 32 2.75 14.31 -0.24
CA ARG A 32 1.76 14.24 0.85
C ARG A 32 2.30 14.85 2.14
N ASP A 33 3.53 14.51 2.53
CA ASP A 33 4.18 15.05 3.74
C ASP A 33 4.47 16.55 3.65
N ALA A 34 4.56 17.11 2.43
CA ALA A 34 4.82 18.52 2.19
C ALA A 34 3.56 19.40 2.16
N SER A 35 2.34 18.82 2.16
CA SER A 35 1.09 19.59 2.08
C SER A 35 0.48 19.80 3.48
N PRO A 36 0.19 21.05 3.91
CA PRO A 36 -0.44 21.34 5.21
C PRO A 36 -1.94 20.99 5.25
N GLU A 37 -2.55 20.56 4.14
CA GLU A 37 -4.01 20.40 3.99
C GLU A 37 -4.54 18.97 4.16
N THR A 38 -4.00 18.17 5.08
CA THR A 38 -4.74 16.98 5.51
C THR A 38 -4.78 16.91 7.02
N GLU A 39 -5.92 17.33 7.58
CA GLU A 39 -6.34 17.02 8.94
C GLU A 39 -5.92 15.59 9.30
N PRO A 40 -5.45 15.36 10.54
CA PRO A 40 -5.13 14.02 11.01
C PRO A 40 -6.41 13.20 11.02
N LEU A 41 -6.70 12.48 9.94
CA LEU A 41 -7.77 11.50 9.93
C LEU A 41 -7.40 10.44 10.98
N PRO A 42 -8.31 10.15 11.93
CA PRO A 42 -8.02 9.26 13.04
C PRO A 42 -7.67 7.85 12.55
N ASP A 43 -6.44 7.45 12.87
CA ASP A 43 -6.05 6.12 13.32
C ASP A 43 -6.13 4.90 12.38
N ARG A 44 -6.48 5.02 11.09
CA ARG A 44 -6.59 3.82 10.22
C ARG A 44 -5.94 3.96 8.84
N ALA A 45 -4.61 3.80 8.88
CA ALA A 45 -3.63 3.57 7.79
C ALA A 45 -2.99 4.82 7.13
N GLY A 46 -1.70 5.04 7.47
CA GLY A 46 -0.81 6.13 7.05
C GLY A 46 -0.47 7.01 8.27
N PRO A 47 0.78 7.47 8.55
CA PRO A 47 2.04 7.53 7.77
C PRO A 47 3.07 6.35 7.79
N PRO A 48 3.04 5.36 8.71
CA PRO A 48 4.08 4.32 8.75
C PRO A 48 3.93 3.26 7.65
N THR A 49 2.70 2.89 7.28
CA THR A 49 2.45 1.79 6.33
C THR A 49 2.99 2.06 4.93
N GLY A 50 2.87 3.29 4.41
CA GLY A 50 3.39 3.64 3.09
C GLY A 50 4.92 3.54 3.02
N HIS A 51 5.60 4.00 4.07
CA HIS A 51 7.05 3.88 4.22
C HIS A 51 7.49 2.41 4.37
N GLN A 52 6.70 1.57 5.05
CA GLN A 52 6.94 0.13 5.15
C GLN A 52 6.77 -0.57 3.79
N VAL A 53 5.70 -0.27 3.05
CA VAL A 53 5.50 -0.78 1.68
C VAL A 53 6.67 -0.39 0.79
N LEU A 54 7.11 0.87 0.86
CA LEU A 54 8.27 1.35 0.12
C LEU A 54 9.56 0.59 0.49
N ALA A 55 9.75 0.28 1.78
CA ALA A 55 10.90 -0.53 2.22
C ALA A 55 10.81 -1.96 1.66
N ILE A 56 9.63 -2.58 1.69
CA ILE A 56 9.39 -3.93 1.16
C ILE A 56 9.63 -3.98 -0.36
N LEU A 57 9.14 -3.00 -1.13
CA LEU A 57 9.38 -2.90 -2.57
C LEU A 57 10.87 -2.80 -2.96
N ARG A 58 11.74 -2.46 -2.01
CA ARG A 58 13.20 -2.39 -2.20
C ARG A 58 13.94 -3.64 -1.72
N LYS A 59 13.25 -4.58 -1.09
CA LYS A 59 13.81 -5.84 -0.59
C LYS A 59 13.70 -6.92 -1.67
N ARG A 60 14.58 -7.92 -1.61
CA ARG A 60 14.37 -9.20 -2.31
C ARG A 60 13.47 -10.08 -1.44
N LYS A 61 12.74 -11.02 -2.05
CA LYS A 61 11.88 -11.98 -1.32
C LYS A 61 12.62 -12.68 -0.15
N SER A 62 13.90 -13.00 -0.33
CA SER A 62 14.75 -13.63 0.70
C SER A 62 15.06 -12.73 1.90
N ASP A 63 14.94 -11.42 1.74
CA ASP A 63 15.28 -10.41 2.74
C ASP A 63 14.02 -9.89 3.47
N VAL A 64 12.85 -10.48 3.17
CA VAL A 64 11.55 -10.18 3.81
C VAL A 64 11.48 -10.91 5.15
N ASP A 65 11.26 -10.14 6.22
CA ASP A 65 11.07 -10.68 7.56
C ASP A 65 9.59 -10.90 7.89
N ARG A 66 9.31 -11.42 9.10
CA ARG A 66 7.92 -11.67 9.54
C ARG A 66 7.10 -10.38 9.67
N ALA A 67 7.72 -9.27 10.06
CA ALA A 67 7.02 -7.99 10.19
C ALA A 67 6.67 -7.42 8.82
N ASP A 68 7.55 -7.57 7.83
CA ASP A 68 7.24 -7.24 6.44
C ASP A 68 6.07 -8.09 5.92
N ALA A 69 6.06 -9.40 6.19
CA ALA A 69 4.98 -10.29 5.78
C ALA A 69 3.62 -9.88 6.37
N ASP A 70 3.59 -9.42 7.63
CA ASP A 70 2.38 -8.88 8.25
C ASP A 70 1.90 -7.58 7.59
N VAL A 71 2.84 -6.70 7.19
CA VAL A 71 2.51 -5.50 6.41
C VAL A 71 1.94 -5.89 5.04
N MET A 72 2.52 -6.88 4.36
CA MET A 72 2.02 -7.35 3.07
C MET A 72 0.57 -7.83 3.16
N ARG A 73 0.26 -8.69 4.14
CA ARG A 73 -1.11 -9.18 4.38
C ARG A 73 -2.07 -8.03 4.66
N LYS A 74 -1.68 -7.09 5.53
CA LYS A 74 -2.51 -5.93 5.87
C LYS A 74 -2.82 -5.05 4.67
N VAL A 75 -1.86 -4.86 3.76
CA VAL A 75 -2.04 -4.08 2.53
C VAL A 75 -2.99 -4.79 1.58
N ILE A 76 -2.81 -6.10 1.37
CA ILE A 76 -3.69 -6.94 0.58
C ILE A 76 -5.14 -6.84 1.09
N ASP A 77 -5.35 -7.08 2.38
CA ASP A 77 -6.68 -7.01 2.99
C ASP A 77 -7.29 -5.61 2.85
N ARG A 78 -6.49 -4.56 3.02
CA ARG A 78 -6.95 -3.19 2.89
C ARG A 78 -7.41 -2.88 1.46
N VAL A 79 -6.63 -3.25 0.44
CA VAL A 79 -7.00 -3.04 -0.97
C VAL A 79 -8.26 -3.85 -1.31
N ARG A 80 -8.31 -5.13 -0.91
CA ARG A 80 -9.46 -6.01 -1.13
C ARG A 80 -10.74 -5.51 -0.46
N ALA A 81 -10.65 -4.99 0.77
CA ALA A 81 -11.80 -4.44 1.48
C ALA A 81 -12.38 -3.21 0.77
N GLN A 82 -11.53 -2.39 0.15
CA GLN A 82 -11.96 -1.20 -0.59
C GLN A 82 -12.60 -1.57 -1.94
N ARG A 83 -12.22 -2.69 -2.57
CA ARG A 83 -12.82 -3.18 -3.82
C ARG A 83 -14.23 -3.76 -3.63
N ARG A 84 -14.58 -4.18 -2.41
CA ARG A 84 -15.91 -4.76 -2.08
C ARG A 84 -16.97 -3.70 -1.73
N ALA A 85 -16.57 -2.45 -1.51
CA ALA A 85 -17.48 -1.35 -1.26
C ALA A 85 -17.69 -0.59 -2.58
N ASP A 86 -18.81 -0.83 -3.24
CA ASP A 86 -19.35 0.04 -4.30
C ASP A 86 -19.56 1.44 -3.72
N LEU A 87 -18.55 2.31 -3.83
CA LEU A 87 -18.68 3.73 -3.48
C LEU A 87 -18.96 4.49 -4.76
N GLU A 88 -20.22 4.95 -4.91
CA GLU A 88 -20.66 5.82 -5.99
C GLU A 88 -19.79 7.09 -6.11
N PRO A 89 -19.58 7.61 -7.34
CA PRO A 89 -18.55 8.60 -7.61
C PRO A 89 -19.03 10.03 -7.32
N THR A 90 -18.49 10.68 -6.29
CA THR A 90 -18.50 12.17 -6.18
C THR A 90 -17.52 12.64 -5.11
N ALA A 91 -16.52 13.47 -5.43
CA ALA A 91 -15.50 14.12 -4.57
C ALA A 91 -14.68 13.23 -3.59
N GLY A 92 -15.27 12.17 -3.05
CA GLY A 92 -14.64 11.11 -2.28
C GLY A 92 -13.79 10.17 -3.12
N GLU A 93 -13.91 10.15 -4.44
CA GLU A 93 -13.06 9.34 -5.33
C GLU A 93 -11.59 9.78 -5.26
N GLU A 94 -11.33 11.08 -5.26
CA GLU A 94 -9.96 11.60 -5.19
C GLU A 94 -9.34 11.28 -3.81
N HIS A 95 -10.08 11.54 -2.72
CA HIS A 95 -9.65 11.19 -1.38
C HIS A 95 -9.47 9.68 -1.17
N TRP A 96 -10.33 8.87 -1.79
CA TRP A 96 -10.25 7.41 -1.78
C TRP A 96 -9.02 6.92 -2.55
N ARG A 97 -8.82 7.42 -3.77
CA ARG A 97 -7.64 7.14 -4.60
C ARG A 97 -6.36 7.52 -3.85
N HIS A 98 -6.31 8.72 -3.28
CA HIS A 98 -5.16 9.19 -2.50
C HIS A 98 -4.84 8.27 -1.31
N ARG A 99 -5.87 7.75 -0.61
CA ARG A 99 -5.66 6.78 0.48
C ARG A 99 -5.07 5.45 -0.02
N LEU A 100 -5.50 4.96 -1.18
CA LEU A 100 -4.95 3.75 -1.78
C LEU A 100 -3.52 3.97 -2.30
N MET A 101 -3.25 5.13 -2.91
CA MET A 101 -1.91 5.47 -3.39
C MET A 101 -0.92 5.60 -2.23
N SER A 102 -1.37 6.02 -1.04
CA SER A 102 -0.53 6.05 0.17
C SER A 102 -0.07 4.67 0.67
N ILE A 103 -0.65 3.57 0.16
CA ILE A 103 -0.19 2.20 0.39
C ILE A 103 0.34 1.53 -0.89
N GLY A 104 0.58 2.30 -1.96
CA GLY A 104 1.16 1.83 -3.22
C GLY A 104 0.18 1.21 -4.22
N HIS A 105 -1.13 1.42 -4.05
CA HIS A 105 -2.15 0.99 -5.00
C HIS A 105 -2.79 2.20 -5.70
N ASP A 106 -2.66 2.30 -7.03
CA ASP A 106 -3.40 3.25 -7.84
C ASP A 106 -4.56 2.53 -8.57
N PRO A 107 -5.83 2.76 -8.18
CA PRO A 107 -6.98 2.14 -8.81
C PRO A 107 -7.21 2.58 -10.27
N LEU A 108 -6.57 3.65 -10.74
CA LEU A 108 -6.67 4.10 -12.13
C LEU A 108 -5.57 3.53 -13.03
N LYS A 109 -4.61 2.79 -12.48
CA LYS A 109 -3.62 2.09 -13.30
C LYS A 109 -4.26 0.85 -13.94
N PRO A 110 -4.01 0.61 -15.24
CA PRO A 110 -4.40 -0.64 -15.86
C PRO A 110 -3.67 -1.81 -15.18
N ALA A 111 -4.43 -2.87 -14.89
CA ALA A 111 -3.94 -4.10 -14.27
C ALA A 111 -3.10 -4.95 -15.23
#